data_AF-A0A2R4KWE8-F1
#
_entry.id   AF-A0A2R4KWE8-F1
#
_cell.length_a   1.000
_cell.length_b   1.000
_cell.length_c   1.000
_cell.angle_alpha   90.00
_cell.angle_beta   90.00
_cell.angle_gamma   90.00
#
_symmetry.space_group_name_H-M   'P 1'
#
loop_
_entity.id
_entity.type
_entity.pdbx_description
1 polymer ?
#
loop_
_entity_poly.entity_id
_entity_poly.type
_entity_poly.pdbx_seq_one_letter_code
_entity_poly.pdbx_strand_id
1 'polypeptide(L)'
;LELDDYQFPIPKRYLWRSWAADSEGITGDELLEFVNDDLFPGLKNLIASIDKNPRGFVVRQAFSDAYNYMKNGTLLRQVINKLNEIDFGSSRERHLFGDIYEQILRDLQSAGNAGEFYTPRAVTRFMVNRIDPKLGESIMDTAC
;
A
#
# COMPACT_ATOMS: atom_id res chain seq x y z
N LEU A 1 4.44 26.57 -7.78
CA LEU A 1 5.85 26.63 -8.24
C LEU A 1 6.67 25.41 -7.82
N GLU A 2 6.15 24.45 -7.04
CA GLU A 2 6.86 23.17 -6.74
C GLU A 2 6.44 21.97 -7.62
N LEU A 3 5.51 22.16 -8.56
CA LEU A 3 4.92 21.05 -9.34
C LEU A 3 5.43 20.95 -10.79
N ASP A 4 6.13 21.98 -11.28
CA ASP A 4 6.45 22.07 -12.72
C ASP A 4 7.50 21.04 -13.15
N ASP A 5 8.39 20.63 -12.24
CA ASP A 5 9.41 19.58 -12.44
C ASP A 5 9.10 18.28 -11.68
N TYR A 6 7.87 18.10 -11.18
CA TYR A 6 7.52 16.91 -10.42
C TYR A 6 7.50 15.66 -11.31
N GLN A 7 8.38 14.70 -11.00
CA GLN A 7 8.42 13.39 -11.66
C GLN A 7 7.57 12.37 -10.90
N PHE A 8 6.69 11.69 -11.62
CA PHE A 8 5.90 10.61 -11.03
C PHE A 8 6.80 9.42 -10.70
N PRO A 9 6.64 8.82 -9.50
CA PRO A 9 7.45 7.67 -9.10
C PRO A 9 7.11 6.40 -9.90
N ILE A 10 5.93 6.38 -10.54
CA ILE A 10 5.43 5.30 -11.39
C ILE A 10 4.84 5.87 -12.69
N PRO A 11 4.75 5.08 -13.77
CA PRO A 11 4.08 5.48 -15.01
C PRO A 11 2.67 6.01 -14.77
N LYS A 12 2.29 7.07 -15.52
CA LYS A 12 1.00 7.76 -15.32
C LYS A 12 -0.20 6.82 -15.39
N ARG A 13 -0.20 5.85 -16.31
CA ARG A 13 -1.26 4.85 -16.48
C ARG A 13 -1.53 4.00 -15.22
N TYR A 14 -0.53 3.84 -14.36
CA TYR A 14 -0.62 3.06 -13.12
C TYR A 14 -0.98 3.92 -11.89
N LEU A 15 -1.07 5.24 -12.04
CA LEU A 15 -1.55 6.11 -10.97
C LEU A 15 -3.02 5.80 -10.69
N TRP A 16 -3.39 5.73 -9.42
CA TRP A 16 -4.76 5.46 -8.98
C TRP A 16 -5.80 6.34 -9.69
N ARG A 17 -5.51 7.64 -9.80
CA ARG A 17 -6.36 8.61 -10.50
C ARG A 17 -6.59 8.34 -11.99
N SER A 18 -5.79 7.48 -12.60
CA SER A 18 -5.87 7.19 -14.04
C SER A 18 -6.78 6.01 -14.38
N TRP A 19 -7.01 5.08 -13.46
CA TRP A 19 -7.80 3.87 -13.73
C TRP A 19 -8.83 3.51 -12.64
N ALA A 20 -8.62 3.99 -11.41
CA ALA A 20 -9.42 3.62 -10.25
C ALA A 20 -10.36 4.74 -9.75
N ALA A 21 -9.99 6.01 -9.92
CA ALA A 21 -10.73 7.12 -9.31
C ALA A 21 -12.12 7.38 -9.92
N ASP A 22 -12.34 7.03 -11.18
CA ASP A 22 -13.68 7.06 -11.78
C ASP A 22 -14.49 5.88 -11.27
N SER A 23 -15.62 6.15 -10.61
CA SER A 23 -16.50 5.12 -10.05
C SER A 23 -17.14 4.24 -11.13
N GLU A 24 -17.28 4.78 -12.34
CA GLU A 24 -17.83 4.11 -13.53
C GLU A 24 -16.72 3.66 -14.50
N GLY A 25 -15.45 3.65 -14.05
CA GLY A 25 -14.31 3.18 -14.84
C GLY A 25 -14.31 1.66 -15.09
N ILE A 26 -13.22 1.15 -15.68
CA ILE A 26 -13.08 -0.27 -16.08
C ILE A 26 -13.55 -1.26 -15.00
N THR A 27 -14.26 -2.31 -15.39
CA THR A 27 -14.86 -3.28 -14.44
C THR A 27 -14.92 -4.67 -15.06
N GLY A 28 -15.38 -5.67 -14.29
CA GLY A 28 -15.49 -7.05 -14.78
C GLY A 28 -14.15 -7.61 -15.25
N ASP A 29 -14.17 -8.40 -16.31
CA ASP A 29 -12.99 -9.11 -16.81
C ASP A 29 -11.88 -8.15 -17.27
N GLU A 30 -12.24 -7.00 -17.87
CA GLU A 30 -11.28 -5.98 -18.30
C GLU A 30 -10.46 -5.43 -17.13
N LEU A 31 -11.10 -5.20 -15.97
CA LEU A 31 -10.39 -4.77 -14.77
C LEU A 31 -9.46 -5.87 -14.24
N LEU A 32 -9.89 -7.13 -14.28
CA LEU A 32 -9.04 -8.24 -13.85
C LEU A 32 -7.82 -8.41 -14.76
N GLU A 33 -8.02 -8.35 -16.08
CA GLU A 33 -6.94 -8.40 -17.07
C GLU A 33 -5.96 -7.25 -16.86
N PHE A 34 -6.45 -6.01 -16.74
CA PHE A 34 -5.60 -4.87 -16.45
C PHE A 34 -4.78 -5.06 -15.16
N VAL A 35 -5.41 -5.52 -14.08
CA VAL A 35 -4.71 -5.69 -12.80
C VAL A 35 -3.67 -6.80 -12.86
N ASN A 36 -4.05 -7.96 -13.40
CA ASN A 36 -3.24 -9.18 -13.36
C ASN A 36 -2.13 -9.19 -14.40
N ASP A 37 -2.41 -8.69 -15.61
CA ASP A 37 -1.57 -8.89 -16.78
C ASP A 37 -0.79 -7.62 -17.16
N ASP A 38 -1.18 -6.45 -16.61
CA ASP A 38 -0.52 -5.18 -16.91
C ASP A 38 -0.05 -4.42 -15.66
N LEU A 39 -0.93 -4.03 -14.74
CA LEU A 39 -0.58 -3.23 -13.57
C LEU A 39 0.43 -3.93 -12.66
N PHE A 40 0.12 -5.15 -12.20
CA PHE A 40 1.00 -5.88 -11.27
C PHE A 40 2.33 -6.24 -11.95
N PRO A 41 2.37 -6.85 -13.15
CA PRO A 41 3.61 -7.10 -13.87
C PRO A 41 4.40 -5.82 -14.17
N GLY A 42 3.74 -4.73 -14.54
CA GLY A 42 4.37 -3.45 -14.82
C GLY A 42 5.04 -2.84 -13.58
N LEU A 43 4.40 -2.90 -12.42
CA LEU A 43 4.97 -2.42 -11.16
C LEU A 43 6.07 -3.34 -10.61
N LYS A 44 5.94 -4.66 -10.76
CA LYS A 44 6.99 -5.64 -10.43
C LYS A 44 8.28 -5.42 -11.23
N ASN A 45 8.14 -5.08 -12.51
CA ASN A 45 9.27 -4.87 -13.43
C ASN A 45 9.68 -3.40 -13.55
N LEU A 46 9.21 -2.53 -12.64
CA LEU A 46 9.51 -1.10 -12.68
C LEU A 46 11.03 -0.86 -12.59
N ILE A 47 11.58 -0.10 -13.53
CA ILE A 47 12.98 0.32 -13.49
C ILE A 47 13.10 1.56 -12.61
N ALA A 48 13.33 1.34 -11.32
CA ALA A 48 13.50 2.40 -10.33
C ALA A 48 14.68 2.07 -9.42
N SER A 49 15.84 2.71 -9.64
CA SER A 49 16.98 2.59 -8.73
C SER A 49 16.75 3.44 -7.49
N ILE A 50 17.27 2.99 -6.35
CA ILE A 50 17.11 3.70 -5.07
C ILE A 50 17.69 5.11 -5.13
N ASP A 51 18.78 5.33 -5.87
CA ASP A 51 19.45 6.64 -5.96
C ASP A 51 18.70 7.67 -6.82
N LYS A 52 17.91 7.21 -7.81
CA LYS A 52 17.25 8.09 -8.80
C LYS A 52 15.74 8.19 -8.61
N ASN A 53 15.12 7.09 -8.20
CA ASN A 53 13.68 7.00 -7.96
C ASN A 53 13.41 6.14 -6.71
N PRO A 54 13.76 6.64 -5.50
CA PRO A 54 13.59 5.87 -4.26
C PRO A 54 12.13 5.49 -4.01
N ARG A 55 11.17 6.35 -4.37
CA ARG A 55 9.74 6.06 -4.23
C ARG A 55 9.28 4.95 -5.17
N GLY A 56 9.70 4.97 -6.43
CA GLY A 56 9.44 3.89 -7.38
C GLY A 56 10.12 2.58 -6.95
N PHE A 57 11.32 2.65 -6.36
CA PHE A 57 11.98 1.47 -5.80
C PHE A 57 11.13 0.82 -4.70
N VAL A 58 10.58 1.62 -3.78
CA VAL A 58 9.66 1.13 -2.73
C VAL A 58 8.40 0.51 -3.34
N VAL A 59 7.80 1.13 -4.37
CA VAL A 59 6.63 0.53 -5.06
C VAL A 59 7.00 -0.82 -5.67
N ARG A 60 8.14 -0.93 -6.36
CA ARG A 60 8.61 -2.20 -6.92
C ARG A 60 8.78 -3.28 -5.86
N GLN A 61 9.37 -2.94 -4.71
CA GLN A 61 9.53 -3.88 -3.59
C GLN A 61 8.18 -4.28 -3.00
N ALA A 62 7.25 -3.34 -2.80
CA ALA A 62 5.92 -3.66 -2.30
C ALA A 62 5.14 -4.59 -3.24
N PHE A 63 5.38 -4.50 -4.56
CA PHE A 63 4.71 -5.33 -5.54
C PHE A 63 5.43 -6.63 -5.89
N SER A 64 6.69 -6.88 -5.47
CA SER A 64 7.49 -8.04 -5.93
C SER A 64 6.76 -9.37 -5.75
N ASP A 65 6.15 -9.54 -4.59
CA ASP A 65 5.43 -10.74 -4.19
C ASP A 65 3.91 -10.53 -4.12
N ALA A 66 3.42 -9.39 -4.62
CA ALA A 66 2.00 -9.10 -4.65
C ALA A 66 1.30 -9.93 -5.73
N TYR A 67 0.16 -10.51 -5.38
CA TYR A 67 -0.75 -11.19 -6.31
C TYR A 67 -2.17 -10.73 -6.04
N ASN A 68 -2.95 -10.56 -7.09
CA ASN A 68 -4.38 -10.31 -6.96
C ASN A 68 -5.12 -11.66 -6.90
N TYR A 69 -5.82 -11.88 -5.79
CA TYR A 69 -6.60 -13.10 -5.57
C TYR A 69 -8.07 -12.95 -5.95
N MET A 70 -8.55 -11.73 -6.22
CA MET A 70 -9.93 -11.48 -6.62
C MET A 70 -10.21 -12.14 -7.97
N LYS A 71 -11.30 -12.91 -8.03
CA LYS A 71 -11.76 -13.62 -9.25
C LYS A 71 -12.95 -12.96 -9.93
N ASN A 72 -13.54 -11.94 -9.30
CA ASN A 72 -14.68 -11.21 -9.84
C ASN A 72 -14.31 -9.72 -9.92
N GLY A 73 -14.15 -9.23 -11.14
CA GLY A 73 -13.77 -7.84 -11.39
C GLY A 73 -14.83 -6.83 -10.99
N THR A 74 -16.10 -7.19 -11.05
CA THR A 74 -17.19 -6.31 -10.57
C THR A 74 -17.12 -6.11 -9.06
N LEU A 75 -16.82 -7.16 -8.29
CA LEU A 75 -16.61 -7.04 -6.85
C LEU A 75 -15.32 -6.26 -6.53
N LEU A 76 -14.25 -6.48 -7.30
CA LEU A 76 -13.02 -5.70 -7.17
C LEU A 76 -13.29 -4.20 -7.41
N ARG A 77 -14.08 -3.85 -8.42
CA ARG A 77 -14.52 -2.46 -8.66
C ARG A 77 -15.31 -1.89 -7.48
N GLN A 78 -16.22 -2.66 -6.87
CA GLN A 78 -16.95 -2.19 -5.69
C GLN A 78 -16.01 -1.89 -4.50
N VAL A 79 -14.99 -2.72 -4.28
CA VAL A 79 -13.96 -2.47 -3.26
C VAL A 79 -13.17 -1.20 -3.59
N ILE A 80 -12.74 -1.03 -4.84
CA ILE A 80 -12.03 0.18 -5.30
C ILE A 80 -12.89 1.43 -5.07
N ASN A 81 -14.18 1.38 -5.40
CA ASN A 81 -15.08 2.51 -5.19
C ASN A 81 -15.23 2.87 -3.71
N LYS A 82 -15.22 1.87 -2.81
CA LYS A 82 -15.20 2.12 -1.36
C LYS A 82 -13.89 2.75 -0.90
N LEU A 83 -12.76 2.36 -1.48
CA LEU A 83 -11.46 3.00 -1.20
C LEU A 83 -11.41 4.46 -1.69
N ASN A 84 -12.12 4.80 -2.77
CA ASN A 84 -12.24 6.18 -3.26
C ASN A 84 -12.98 7.12 -2.29
N GLU A 85 -13.78 6.58 -1.36
CA GLU A 85 -14.49 7.37 -0.34
C GLU A 85 -13.57 7.86 0.80
N ILE A 86 -12.30 7.41 0.83
CA ILE A 86 -11.32 7.73 1.89
C ILE A 86 -10.40 8.88 1.43
N ASP A 87 -10.25 9.94 2.24
CA ASP A 87 -9.29 11.03 1.98
C ASP A 87 -7.92 10.75 2.62
N PHE A 88 -7.05 10.12 1.84
CA PHE A 88 -5.66 9.86 2.23
C PHE A 88 -4.76 11.12 2.33
N GLY A 89 -5.26 12.31 1.95
CA GLY A 89 -4.55 13.58 2.12
C GLY A 89 -4.52 14.08 3.56
N SER A 90 -5.54 13.72 4.35
CA SER A 90 -5.65 14.09 5.75
C SER A 90 -4.73 13.24 6.64
N SER A 91 -3.89 13.88 7.46
CA SER A 91 -3.08 13.17 8.48
C SER A 91 -3.96 12.38 9.47
N ARG A 92 -5.14 12.93 9.80
CA ARG A 92 -6.11 12.29 10.69
C ARG A 92 -6.69 11.01 10.08
N GLU A 93 -7.06 11.04 8.80
CA GLU A 93 -7.63 9.88 8.13
C GLU A 93 -6.58 8.81 7.82
N ARG A 94 -5.32 9.19 7.58
CA ARG A 94 -4.21 8.23 7.48
C ARG A 94 -3.99 7.45 8.78
N HIS A 95 -4.09 8.11 9.94
CA HIS A 95 -4.03 7.40 11.22
C HIS A 95 -5.21 6.45 11.39
N LEU A 96 -6.43 6.90 11.05
CA LEU A 96 -7.62 6.05 11.08
C LEU A 96 -7.49 4.82 10.17
N PHE A 97 -6.93 4.97 8.98
CA PHE A 97 -6.66 3.85 8.09
C PHE A 97 -5.65 2.87 8.68
N GLY A 98 -4.59 3.39 9.33
CA GLY A 98 -3.65 2.56 10.08
C GLY A 98 -4.33 1.75 11.18
N ASP A 99 -5.24 2.38 11.95
CA ASP A 99 -6.00 1.71 13.00
C ASP A 99 -6.94 0.63 12.44
N ILE A 100 -7.60 0.89 11.30
CA ILE A 100 -8.46 -0.10 10.62
C ILE A 100 -7.61 -1.27 10.08
N TYR A 101 -6.47 -0.98 9.48
CA TYR A 101 -5.56 -2.02 9.00
C TYR A 101 -5.06 -2.90 10.15
N GLU A 102 -4.70 -2.29 11.29
CA GLU A 102 -4.33 -3.03 12.51
C GLU A 102 -5.49 -3.85 13.06
N GLN A 103 -6.72 -3.35 13.02
CA GLN A 103 -7.89 -4.12 13.43
C GLN A 103 -8.08 -5.35 12.53
N ILE A 104 -7.95 -5.20 11.21
CA ILE A 104 -7.99 -6.33 10.27
C ILE A 104 -6.88 -7.34 10.58
N LEU A 105 -5.65 -6.89 10.85
CA LEU A 105 -4.55 -7.78 11.23
C LEU A 105 -4.83 -8.55 12.54
N ARG A 106 -5.40 -7.88 13.55
CA ARG A 106 -5.82 -8.51 14.82
C ARG A 106 -6.95 -9.52 14.61
N ASP A 107 -7.91 -9.20 13.75
CA ASP A 107 -9.03 -10.09 13.48
C ASP A 107 -8.57 -11.33 12.71
N LEU A 108 -7.64 -11.18 11.75
CA LEU A 108 -6.95 -12.29 11.08
C LEU A 108 -6.16 -13.16 12.07
N GLN A 109 -5.55 -12.55 13.09
CA GLN A 109 -4.87 -13.26 14.18
C GLN A 109 -5.81 -14.19 14.95
N SER A 110 -7.06 -13.77 15.15
CA SER A 110 -8.07 -14.53 15.90
C SER A 110 -8.69 -15.68 15.09
N ALA A 111 -8.57 -15.65 13.76
CA ALA A 111 -9.20 -16.60 12.84
C ALA A 111 -8.34 -17.84 12.48
N GLY A 112 -7.09 -17.94 12.96
CA GLY A 112 -6.19 -19.09 12.71
C GLY A 112 -4.74 -18.88 13.19
N ASN A 113 -3.80 -19.76 12.79
CA ASN A 113 -2.36 -19.77 13.16
C ASN A 113 -1.53 -18.51 12.77
N ALA A 114 -2.16 -17.36 12.45
CA ALA A 114 -1.48 -16.10 12.15
C ALA A 114 -1.05 -15.32 13.41
N GLY A 115 -1.15 -15.94 14.59
CA GLY A 115 -0.77 -15.41 15.91
C GLY A 115 0.66 -14.89 16.04
N GLU A 116 1.56 -15.32 15.14
CA GLU A 116 3.01 -15.19 15.29
C GLU A 116 3.59 -13.85 14.79
N PHE A 117 2.81 -13.00 14.11
CA PHE A 117 3.33 -11.83 13.38
C PHE A 117 2.93 -10.46 13.96
N TYR A 118 2.20 -10.40 15.07
CA TYR A 118 1.70 -9.13 15.63
C TYR A 118 2.20 -8.84 17.05
N THR A 119 2.88 -7.70 17.20
CA THR A 119 3.24 -7.14 18.52
C THR A 119 2.26 -6.03 18.91
N PRO A 120 1.57 -6.12 20.08
CA PRO A 120 0.64 -5.08 20.52
C PRO A 120 1.24 -3.67 20.57
N ARG A 121 0.48 -2.66 20.12
CA ARG A 121 0.91 -1.25 20.12
C ARG A 121 1.37 -0.71 21.47
N ALA A 122 0.80 -1.18 22.57
CA ALA A 122 1.25 -0.78 23.90
C ALA A 122 2.72 -1.20 24.15
N VAL A 123 3.11 -2.39 23.67
CA VAL A 123 4.47 -2.93 23.81
C VAL A 123 5.44 -2.17 22.91
N THR A 124 5.13 -2.02 21.62
CA THR A 124 6.01 -1.28 20.70
C THR A 124 6.18 0.18 21.10
N ARG A 125 5.10 0.86 21.54
CA ARG A 125 5.19 2.24 22.08
C ARG A 125 6.05 2.31 23.33
N PHE A 126 5.91 1.35 24.25
CA PHE A 126 6.77 1.30 25.44
C PHE A 126 8.24 1.13 25.05
N MET A 127 8.56 0.17 24.19
CA MET A 127 9.94 -0.07 23.71
C MET A 127 10.53 1.17 23.05
N VAL A 128 9.83 1.78 22.09
CA VAL A 128 10.28 3.01 21.42
C VAL A 128 10.49 4.15 22.43
N ASN A 129 9.59 4.29 23.40
CA ASN A 129 9.70 5.32 24.43
C ASN A 129 10.87 5.09 25.41
N ARG A 130 11.26 3.83 25.66
CA ARG A 130 12.42 3.51 26.50
C ARG A 130 13.74 3.59 25.75
N ILE A 131 13.75 3.21 24.48
CA ILE A 131 14.93 3.31 23.59
C ILE A 131 15.20 4.78 23.25
N ASP A 132 14.16 5.60 23.11
CA ASP A 132 14.22 7.05 22.82
C ASP A 132 15.14 7.40 21.63
N PRO A 133 14.92 6.79 20.45
CA PRO A 133 15.81 6.94 19.30
C PRO A 133 15.87 8.40 18.82
N LYS A 134 17.05 8.84 18.43
CA LYS A 134 17.36 10.21 18.01
C LYS A 134 17.60 10.30 16.50
N LEU A 135 17.41 11.50 15.96
CA LEU A 135 17.72 11.78 14.55
C LEU A 135 19.21 11.51 14.29
N GLY A 136 19.49 10.78 13.20
CA GLY A 136 20.83 10.36 12.82
C GLY A 136 21.24 8.99 13.35
N GLU A 137 20.44 8.36 14.22
CA GLU A 137 20.65 6.97 14.65
C GLU A 137 20.07 5.96 13.66
N SER A 138 20.69 4.79 13.60
CA SER A 138 20.23 3.66 12.79
C SER A 138 19.33 2.73 13.60
N ILE A 139 18.23 2.27 13.00
CA ILE A 139 17.28 1.32 13.59
C ILE A 139 17.21 0.09 12.71
N MET A 140 17.19 -1.10 13.31
CA MET A 140 17.05 -2.37 12.60
C MET A 140 16.04 -3.26 13.31
N ASP A 141 15.09 -3.80 12.55
CA ASP A 141 14.22 -4.90 12.95
C ASP A 141 14.52 -6.08 12.02
N THR A 142 14.99 -7.20 12.57
CA THR A 142 15.36 -8.38 11.79
C THR A 142 14.16 -9.26 11.41
N ALA A 143 12.95 -8.93 11.89
CA ALA A 143 11.73 -9.72 11.70
C ALA A 143 10.49 -8.84 11.46
N CYS A 144 10.63 -7.80 10.64
CA CYS A 144 9.56 -6.85 10.30
C CYS A 144 8.60 -7.34 9.21
#